data_AF-A0A7S1ISV4-F1
#
_entry.id   AF-A0A7S1ISV4-F1
#
_cell.length_a   1.000
_cell.length_b   1.000
_cell.length_c   1.000
_cell.angle_alpha   90.00
_cell.angle_beta   90.00
_cell.angle_gamma   90.00
#
_symmetry.space_group_name_H-M   'P 1'
#
loop_
_entity.id
_entity.type
_entity.pdbx_description
1 polymer ?
#
loop_
_entity_poly.entity_id
_entity_poly.type
_entity_poly.pdbx_seq_one_letter_code
_entity_poly.pdbx_strand_id
1 'polypeptide(L)'
;MEVIEQQDGTPPYHERQSLAFCAVHALNALLQRRVFTSGDLDAIARDLAPGPIWAPNPHKSVLGIGNYDINVLEKALDTVGCAVQWLRPAQSIQDLDLDDYTGVLLNVRESSPSLFGVLKEKLTGVSAHWLAIRQCRGIWYNLDSKLPSPRPFASRQGLIEWL
;
A
#
# COMPACT_ATOMS: atom_id res chain seq x y z
N MET A 1 -14.41 -1.37 -37.47
CA MET A 1 -13.32 -2.32 -37.14
C MET A 1 -13.04 -2.13 -35.66
N GLU A 2 -13.80 -2.81 -34.81
CA GLU A 2 -13.53 -2.81 -33.37
C GLU A 2 -12.29 -3.67 -33.14
N VAL A 3 -11.23 -3.03 -32.64
CA VAL A 3 -10.09 -3.75 -32.10
C VAL A 3 -10.55 -4.28 -30.76
N ILE A 4 -11.01 -5.53 -30.73
CA ILE A 4 -11.23 -6.27 -29.50
C ILE A 4 -9.83 -6.58 -28.97
N GLU A 5 -9.30 -5.71 -28.10
CA GLU A 5 -8.09 -6.02 -27.34
C GLU A 5 -8.36 -7.31 -26.56
N GLN A 6 -7.66 -8.37 -26.93
CA GLN A 6 -7.65 -9.60 -26.15
C GLN A 6 -7.09 -9.27 -24.76
N GLN A 7 -7.94 -9.31 -23.74
CA GLN A 7 -7.50 -9.32 -22.36
C GLN A 7 -6.68 -10.58 -22.14
N ASP A 8 -5.35 -10.46 -22.15
CA ASP A 8 -4.44 -11.47 -21.66
C ASP A 8 -4.89 -11.89 -20.26
N GLY A 9 -5.31 -13.15 -20.11
CA GLY A 9 -5.92 -13.72 -18.89
C GLY A 9 -4.99 -13.80 -17.68
N THR A 10 -3.80 -13.19 -17.77
CA THR A 10 -2.84 -13.08 -16.67
C THR A 10 -3.39 -12.14 -15.58
N PRO A 11 -3.63 -12.63 -14.35
CA PRO A 11 -4.19 -11.80 -13.27
C PRO A 11 -3.23 -10.66 -12.88
N PRO A 12 -3.74 -9.55 -12.29
CA PRO A 12 -2.87 -8.50 -11.74
C PRO A 12 -1.84 -9.06 -10.78
N TYR A 13 -0.66 -8.43 -10.75
CA TYR A 13 0.39 -8.76 -9.80
C TYR A 13 -0.13 -8.60 -8.37
N HIS A 14 0.06 -9.62 -7.54
CA HIS A 14 -0.40 -9.64 -6.16
C HIS A 14 0.53 -10.46 -5.28
N GLU A 15 0.88 -9.89 -4.13
CA GLU A 15 1.66 -10.57 -3.10
C GLU A 15 0.81 -10.72 -1.85
N ARG A 16 0.71 -11.93 -1.34
CA ARG A 16 0.06 -12.19 -0.05
C ARG A 16 1.01 -11.82 1.08
N GLN A 17 0.53 -11.03 2.02
CA GLN A 17 1.39 -10.59 3.12
C GLN A 17 1.74 -11.71 4.07
N SER A 18 2.95 -11.62 4.60
CA SER A 18 3.35 -12.29 5.83
C SER A 18 3.81 -11.22 6.83
N LEU A 19 3.53 -11.43 8.12
CA LEU A 19 3.96 -10.54 9.21
C LEU A 19 3.46 -9.09 9.02
N ALA A 20 4.33 -8.09 9.24
CA ALA A 20 4.03 -6.65 9.23
C ALA A 20 4.60 -5.93 8.00
N PHE A 21 4.74 -6.63 6.86
CA PHE A 21 5.33 -6.09 5.63
C PHE A 21 4.30 -5.54 4.63
N CYS A 22 3.11 -5.13 5.11
CA CYS A 22 2.04 -4.60 4.26
C CYS A 22 2.51 -3.47 3.33
N ALA A 23 3.39 -2.57 3.80
CA ALA A 23 3.97 -1.51 2.98
C ALA A 23 4.74 -2.03 1.75
N VAL A 24 5.56 -3.08 1.92
CA VAL A 24 6.34 -3.69 0.81
C VAL A 24 5.37 -4.22 -0.25
N HIS A 25 4.36 -4.97 0.19
CA HIS A 25 3.38 -5.57 -0.70
C HIS A 25 2.49 -4.52 -1.36
N ALA A 26 2.10 -3.46 -0.64
CA ALA A 26 1.34 -2.34 -1.18
C ALA A 26 2.13 -1.61 -2.28
N LEU A 27 3.43 -1.32 -2.07
CA LEU A 27 4.28 -0.70 -3.09
C LEU A 27 4.45 -1.60 -4.33
N ASN A 28 4.73 -2.89 -4.14
CA ASN A 28 4.91 -3.82 -5.26
C ASN A 28 3.61 -4.07 -6.02
N ALA A 29 2.49 -4.16 -5.32
CA ALA A 29 1.15 -4.22 -5.92
C ALA A 29 0.83 -2.94 -6.70
N LEU A 30 1.10 -1.77 -6.11
CA LEU A 30 0.93 -0.48 -6.79
C LEU A 30 1.82 -0.39 -8.02
N LEU A 31 3.01 -0.96 -8.03
CA LEU A 31 3.94 -0.95 -9.18
C LEU A 31 3.74 -2.13 -10.14
N GLN A 32 2.84 -3.06 -9.81
CA GLN A 32 2.52 -4.28 -10.57
C GLN A 32 3.73 -5.18 -10.85
N ARG A 33 4.74 -5.15 -9.96
CA ARG A 33 5.94 -5.99 -10.02
C ARG A 33 6.68 -5.95 -8.68
N ARG A 34 7.55 -6.93 -8.44
CA ARG A 34 8.42 -6.94 -7.25
C ARG A 34 9.56 -5.94 -7.39
N VAL A 35 9.39 -4.74 -6.87
CA VAL A 35 10.42 -3.67 -6.90
C VAL A 35 11.16 -3.60 -5.58
N PHE A 36 10.43 -3.65 -4.47
CA PHE A 36 10.97 -3.47 -3.13
C PHE A 36 10.93 -4.76 -2.33
N THR A 37 11.88 -4.86 -1.42
CA THR A 37 11.96 -5.83 -0.33
C THR A 37 11.91 -5.10 1.02
N SER A 38 11.75 -5.84 2.11
CA SER A 38 11.89 -5.27 3.46
C SER A 38 13.29 -4.68 3.70
N GLY A 39 14.33 -5.25 3.09
CA GLY A 39 15.70 -4.73 3.17
C GLY A 39 15.83 -3.34 2.55
N ASP A 40 15.15 -3.10 1.43
CA ASP A 40 15.15 -1.80 0.75
C ASP A 40 14.43 -0.75 1.61
N LEU A 41 13.26 -1.09 2.17
CA LEU A 41 12.54 -0.16 3.05
C LEU A 41 13.27 0.06 4.38
N ASP A 42 14.00 -0.93 4.88
CA ASP A 42 14.87 -0.79 6.05
C ASP A 42 16.06 0.15 5.78
N ALA A 43 16.63 0.11 4.57
CA ALA A 43 17.67 1.04 4.17
C ALA A 43 17.12 2.47 4.11
N ILE A 44 15.97 2.67 3.47
CA ILE A 44 15.30 3.97 3.39
C ILE A 44 14.97 4.51 4.79
N ALA A 45 14.41 3.69 5.68
CA ALA A 45 14.10 4.10 7.04
C ALA A 45 15.34 4.55 7.81
N ARG A 46 16.49 3.90 7.59
CA ARG A 46 17.77 4.27 8.21
C ARG A 46 18.34 5.57 7.63
N ASP A 47 18.17 5.80 6.33
CA ASP A 47 18.62 7.03 5.69
C ASP A 47 17.79 8.24 6.15
N LEU A 48 16.48 8.05 6.40
CA LEU A 48 15.59 9.07 6.95
C LEU A 48 15.90 9.41 8.41
N ALA A 49 16.34 8.43 9.21
CA ALA A 49 16.73 8.62 10.60
C ALA A 49 18.07 7.92 10.89
N PRO A 50 19.21 8.55 10.53
CA PRO A 50 20.53 7.97 10.74
C PRO A 50 20.84 7.75 12.21
N GLY A 51 21.34 6.56 12.55
CA GLY A 51 21.71 6.21 13.91
C GLY A 51 22.35 4.83 14.02
N PRO A 52 22.82 4.46 15.22
CA PRO A 52 23.34 3.12 15.47
C PRO A 52 22.30 2.03 15.17
N ILE A 53 22.73 0.86 14.68
CA ILE A 53 21.83 -0.25 14.29
C ILE A 53 20.93 -0.73 15.45
N TRP A 54 21.39 -0.55 16.69
CA TRP A 54 20.67 -0.93 17.91
C TRP A 54 19.67 0.14 18.39
N ALA A 55 19.72 1.35 17.85
CA ALA A 55 18.80 2.41 18.23
C ALA A 55 17.41 2.20 17.59
N PRO A 56 16.32 2.55 18.29
CA PRO A 56 14.99 2.49 17.70
C PRO A 56 14.90 3.45 16.51
N ASN A 57 14.29 3.00 15.42
CA ASN A 57 14.04 3.82 14.24
C ASN A 57 12.58 4.31 14.26
N PRO A 58 12.31 5.62 14.17
CA PRO A 58 10.95 6.17 14.26
C PRO A 58 10.06 5.83 13.05
N HIS A 59 10.64 5.42 11.94
CA HIS A 59 9.94 5.14 10.68
C HIS A 59 9.55 3.67 10.48
N LYS A 60 9.77 2.82 11.50
CA LYS A 60 9.39 1.40 11.49
C LYS A 60 9.12 0.89 12.90
N SER A 61 8.65 -0.35 13.04
CA SER A 61 8.37 -0.92 14.36
C SER A 61 9.62 -0.96 15.27
N VAL A 62 9.41 -0.75 16.58
CA VAL A 62 10.49 -0.75 17.60
C VAL A 62 11.22 -2.09 17.67
N LEU A 63 10.54 -3.19 17.34
CA LEU A 63 11.14 -4.53 17.25
C LEU A 63 11.95 -4.75 15.96
N GLY A 64 12.07 -3.73 15.11
CA GLY A 64 12.90 -3.77 13.91
C GLY A 64 12.28 -4.53 12.73
N ILE A 65 10.96 -4.81 12.76
CA ILE A 65 10.31 -5.64 11.73
C ILE A 65 9.07 -4.91 11.17
N GLY A 66 9.15 -4.45 9.92
CA GLY A 66 8.00 -3.90 9.19
C GLY A 66 7.36 -2.65 9.82
N ASN A 67 6.07 -2.46 9.55
CA ASN A 67 5.26 -1.30 10.00
C ASN A 67 5.88 0.05 9.61
N TYR A 68 6.25 0.17 8.34
CA TYR A 68 6.85 1.38 7.81
C TYR A 68 5.84 2.54 7.76
N ASP A 69 6.28 3.74 8.11
CA ASP A 69 5.46 4.94 7.97
C ASP A 69 5.44 5.47 6.53
N ILE A 70 4.60 6.48 6.29
CA ILE A 70 4.44 7.07 4.96
C ILE A 70 5.72 7.68 4.39
N ASN A 71 6.63 8.21 5.23
CA ASN A 71 7.86 8.84 4.74
C ASN A 71 8.75 7.81 4.03
N VAL A 72 8.76 6.56 4.52
CA VAL A 72 9.45 5.44 3.86
C VAL A 72 8.81 5.12 2.52
N LEU A 73 7.48 5.06 2.45
CA LEU A 73 6.76 4.76 1.20
C LEU A 73 6.95 5.87 0.16
N GLU A 74 6.84 7.14 0.56
CA GLU A 74 7.09 8.29 -0.32
C GLU A 74 8.50 8.28 -0.85
N LYS A 75 9.50 8.05 0.03
CA LYS A 75 10.89 7.99 -0.40
C LYS A 75 11.15 6.81 -1.33
N ALA A 76 10.52 5.67 -1.10
CA ALA A 76 10.60 4.52 -2.00
C ALA A 76 10.03 4.86 -3.39
N LEU A 77 8.86 5.48 -3.44
CA LEU A 77 8.23 5.88 -4.72
C LEU A 77 9.07 6.92 -5.47
N ASP A 78 9.68 7.88 -4.77
CA ASP A 78 10.63 8.85 -5.32
C ASP A 78 11.80 8.15 -6.04
N THR A 79 12.34 7.06 -5.48
CA THR A 79 13.45 6.30 -6.12
C THR A 79 13.10 5.66 -7.46
N VAL A 80 11.81 5.51 -7.77
CA VAL A 80 11.31 4.95 -9.04
C VAL A 80 10.59 5.97 -9.91
N GLY A 81 10.74 7.27 -9.61
CA GLY A 81 10.17 8.36 -10.39
C GLY A 81 8.66 8.54 -10.20
N CYS A 82 8.09 8.02 -9.10
CA CYS A 82 6.70 8.23 -8.74
C CYS A 82 6.59 9.32 -7.67
N ALA A 83 5.74 10.32 -7.91
CA ALA A 83 5.40 11.33 -6.92
C ALA A 83 4.13 10.92 -6.15
N VAL A 84 4.04 11.29 -4.88
CA VAL A 84 2.85 11.08 -4.05
C VAL A 84 2.08 12.38 -3.93
N GLN A 85 0.77 12.32 -4.23
CA GLN A 85 -0.16 13.40 -3.97
C GLN A 85 -1.08 13.01 -2.81
N TRP A 86 -1.08 13.84 -1.77
CA TRP A 86 -2.00 13.70 -0.65
C TRP A 86 -3.38 14.19 -1.03
N LEU A 87 -4.40 13.35 -0.77
CA LEU A 87 -5.78 13.81 -0.77
C LEU A 87 -5.98 14.74 0.43
N ARG A 88 -6.27 16.02 0.16
CA ARG A 88 -6.51 17.00 1.23
C ARG A 88 -7.91 16.79 1.82
N PRO A 89 -8.14 17.11 3.10
CA PRO A 89 -9.46 16.95 3.73
C PRO A 89 -10.62 17.67 3.03
N ALA A 90 -10.32 18.75 2.30
CA ALA A 90 -11.31 19.53 1.56
C ALA A 90 -11.57 19.02 0.12
N GLN A 91 -10.83 18.01 -0.34
CA GLN A 91 -11.02 17.42 -1.67
C GLN A 91 -11.81 16.13 -1.54
N SER A 92 -12.85 15.96 -2.37
CA SER A 92 -13.47 14.66 -2.54
C SER A 92 -12.65 13.82 -3.51
N ILE A 93 -12.55 12.51 -3.27
CA ILE A 93 -11.97 11.59 -4.26
C ILE A 93 -12.80 11.55 -5.55
N GLN A 94 -14.08 11.95 -5.48
CA GLN A 94 -14.98 12.11 -6.63
C GLN A 94 -14.54 13.24 -7.57
N ASP A 95 -13.83 14.24 -7.03
CA ASP A 95 -13.38 15.41 -7.79
C ASP A 95 -12.04 15.15 -8.48
N LEU A 96 -11.39 14.01 -8.21
CA LEU A 96 -10.14 13.61 -8.82
C LEU A 96 -10.39 12.74 -10.04
N ASP A 97 -9.66 13.01 -11.12
CA ASP A 97 -9.57 12.03 -12.19
C ASP A 97 -8.57 10.94 -11.81
N LEU A 98 -9.07 9.84 -11.24
CA LEU A 98 -8.25 8.70 -10.81
C LEU A 98 -7.43 8.09 -11.95
N ASP A 99 -7.82 8.27 -13.21
CA ASP A 99 -7.06 7.75 -14.35
C ASP A 99 -5.76 8.55 -14.60
N ASP A 100 -5.61 9.76 -14.04
CA ASP A 100 -4.35 10.52 -14.04
C ASP A 100 -3.31 9.95 -13.06
N TYR A 101 -3.72 9.00 -12.20
CA TYR A 101 -2.88 8.42 -11.16
C TYR A 101 -2.54 6.96 -11.48
N THR A 102 -1.31 6.56 -11.13
CA THR A 102 -0.90 5.14 -11.22
C THR A 102 -1.75 4.24 -10.31
N GLY A 103 -2.23 4.80 -9.19
CA GLY A 103 -3.11 4.14 -8.25
C GLY A 103 -3.20 4.92 -6.94
N VAL A 104 -3.84 4.30 -5.95
CA VAL A 104 -4.10 4.88 -4.63
C VAL A 104 -3.43 4.00 -3.57
N LEU A 105 -2.71 4.64 -2.65
CA LEU A 105 -2.23 4.01 -1.41
C LEU A 105 -3.10 4.46 -0.25
N LEU A 106 -3.55 3.52 0.55
CA LEU A 106 -4.42 3.78 1.70
C LEU A 106 -3.75 3.29 2.98
N ASN A 107 -3.83 4.10 4.02
CA ASN A 107 -3.51 3.70 5.39
C ASN A 107 -4.81 3.46 6.15
N VAL A 108 -5.21 2.19 6.26
CA VAL A 108 -6.44 1.81 6.94
C VAL A 108 -6.13 1.50 8.40
N ARG A 109 -6.87 2.12 9.31
CA ARG A 109 -6.77 1.77 10.74
C ARG A 109 -7.56 0.50 11.02
N GLU A 110 -6.89 -0.48 11.62
CA GLU A 110 -7.48 -1.75 12.00
C GLU A 110 -7.78 -1.76 13.49
N SER A 111 -8.97 -1.29 13.86
CA SER A 111 -9.46 -1.47 15.22
C SER A 111 -10.13 -2.83 15.34
N SER A 112 -9.53 -3.77 16.07
CA SER A 112 -10.22 -5.00 16.48
C SER A 112 -10.87 -4.76 17.85
N PRO A 113 -12.20 -4.86 17.99
CA PRO A 113 -12.87 -4.70 19.28
C PRO A 113 -12.62 -5.89 20.24
N SER A 114 -11.88 -6.91 19.81
CA SER A 114 -11.54 -8.05 20.66
C SER A 114 -10.40 -7.73 21.63
N LEU A 115 -10.46 -8.30 22.84
CA LEU A 115 -9.40 -8.13 23.85
C LEU A 115 -8.02 -8.55 23.33
N PHE A 116 -7.97 -9.61 22.51
CA PHE A 116 -6.76 -10.10 21.86
C PHE A 116 -6.24 -9.12 20.79
N GLY A 117 -7.16 -8.50 20.03
CA GLY A 117 -6.86 -7.46 19.06
C GLY A 117 -6.27 -6.21 19.69
N VAL A 118 -6.89 -5.72 20.77
CA VAL A 118 -6.38 -4.58 21.54
C VAL A 118 -5.02 -4.89 22.17
N LEU A 119 -4.83 -6.11 22.71
CA LEU A 119 -3.56 -6.52 23.27
C LEU A 119 -2.47 -6.62 22.20
N LYS A 120 -2.77 -7.19 21.04
CA LYS A 120 -1.86 -7.26 19.90
C LYS A 120 -1.48 -5.86 19.43
N GLU A 121 -2.44 -4.96 19.26
CA GLU A 121 -2.21 -3.57 18.88
C GLU A 121 -1.29 -2.84 19.87
N LYS A 122 -1.52 -3.01 21.19
CA LYS A 122 -0.65 -2.45 22.24
C LYS A 122 0.76 -3.05 22.25
N LEU A 123 0.89 -4.34 21.93
CA LEU A 123 2.17 -5.05 21.94
C LEU A 123 3.00 -4.80 20.67
N THR A 124 2.36 -4.69 19.51
CA THR A 124 3.05 -4.53 18.23
C THR A 124 3.10 -3.08 17.74
N GLY A 125 2.25 -2.21 18.27
CA GLY A 125 2.07 -0.83 17.78
C GLY A 125 1.46 -0.77 16.37
N VAL A 126 0.96 -1.90 15.84
CA VAL A 126 0.42 -1.99 14.47
C VAL A 126 -1.09 -1.82 14.54
N SER A 127 -1.55 -0.59 14.37
CA SER A 127 -2.97 -0.25 14.17
C SER A 127 -3.28 0.19 12.74
N ALA A 128 -2.26 0.24 11.88
CA ALA A 128 -2.30 0.78 10.53
C ALA A 128 -1.91 -0.30 9.53
N HIS A 129 -2.64 -0.36 8.42
CA HIS A 129 -2.43 -1.31 7.33
C HIS A 129 -2.36 -0.56 6.01
N TRP A 130 -1.25 -0.72 5.30
CA TRP A 130 -1.08 -0.18 3.96
C TRP A 130 -1.66 -1.14 2.94
N LEU A 131 -2.50 -0.63 2.05
CA LEU A 131 -2.99 -1.37 0.88
C LEU A 131 -2.97 -0.49 -0.36
N ALA A 132 -2.90 -1.13 -1.52
CA ALA A 132 -2.91 -0.48 -2.81
C ALA A 132 -4.19 -0.77 -3.58
N ILE A 133 -4.67 0.24 -4.29
CA ILE A 133 -5.69 0.13 -5.33
C ILE A 133 -5.08 0.61 -6.63
N ARG A 134 -5.24 -0.15 -7.70
CA ARG A 134 -4.65 0.19 -9.00
C ARG A 134 -5.52 -0.25 -10.16
N GLN A 135 -5.57 0.59 -11.19
CA GLN A 135 -6.12 0.22 -12.48
C GLN A 135 -5.15 -0.71 -13.22
N CYS A 136 -5.65 -1.86 -13.64
CA CYS A 136 -4.95 -2.81 -14.48
C CYS A 136 -5.86 -3.13 -15.67
N ARG A 137 -5.42 -2.78 -16.89
CA ARG A 137 -6.18 -3.04 -18.13
C ARG A 137 -7.61 -2.47 -18.08
N GLY A 138 -7.75 -1.22 -17.63
CA GLY A 138 -9.03 -0.52 -17.53
C GLY A 138 -9.91 -0.91 -16.33
N ILE A 139 -9.53 -1.92 -15.55
CA ILE A 139 -10.29 -2.36 -14.38
C ILE A 139 -9.53 -1.98 -13.10
N TRP A 140 -10.22 -1.36 -12.16
CA TRP A 140 -9.67 -1.05 -10.84
C TRP A 140 -9.72 -2.28 -9.93
N TYR A 141 -8.62 -2.55 -9.23
CA TYR A 141 -8.52 -3.68 -8.30
C TYR A 141 -8.15 -3.22 -6.89
N ASN A 142 -8.80 -3.82 -5.90
CA ASN A 142 -8.27 -3.89 -4.54
C ASN A 142 -7.18 -4.96 -4.50
N LEU A 143 -5.95 -4.51 -4.23
CA LEU A 143 -4.75 -5.34 -4.17
C LEU A 143 -4.24 -5.49 -2.73
N ASP A 144 -5.13 -5.39 -1.75
CA ASP A 144 -4.81 -5.67 -0.35
C ASP A 144 -4.14 -7.05 -0.23
N SER A 145 -2.93 -7.05 0.33
CA SER A 145 -2.12 -8.24 0.54
C SER A 145 -2.72 -9.24 1.52
N LYS A 146 -3.77 -8.87 2.26
CA LYS A 146 -4.57 -9.79 3.10
C LYS A 146 -5.57 -10.61 2.30
N LEU A 147 -5.92 -10.18 1.09
CA LEU A 147 -6.82 -10.93 0.23
C LEU A 147 -6.11 -12.17 -0.33
N PRO A 148 -6.86 -13.26 -0.63
CA PRO A 148 -6.28 -14.42 -1.30
C PRO A 148 -5.90 -14.14 -2.76
N SER A 149 -6.52 -13.14 -3.40
CA SER A 149 -6.30 -12.72 -4.78
C SER A 149 -6.80 -11.28 -5.01
N PRO A 150 -6.37 -10.59 -6.08
CA PRO A 150 -6.93 -9.29 -6.50
C PRO A 150 -8.46 -9.32 -6.57
N ARG A 151 -9.11 -8.28 -6.06
CA ARG A 151 -10.56 -8.12 -6.17
C ARG A 151 -10.90 -6.96 -7.10
N PRO A 152 -11.55 -7.21 -8.26
CA PRO A 152 -11.97 -6.12 -9.14
C PRO A 152 -13.12 -5.33 -8.48
N PHE A 153 -13.12 -4.02 -8.67
CA PHE A 153 -14.30 -3.19 -8.45
C PHE A 153 -15.25 -3.32 -9.63
N ALA A 154 -16.55 -3.39 -9.36
CA ALA A 154 -17.56 -3.57 -10.41
C ALA A 154 -17.67 -2.35 -11.35
N SER A 155 -17.36 -1.15 -10.84
CA SER A 155 -17.39 0.10 -11.58
C SER A 155 -16.55 1.17 -10.88
N ARG A 156 -16.29 2.28 -11.57
CA ARG A 156 -15.67 3.47 -10.96
C ARG A 156 -16.49 4.01 -9.79
N GLN A 157 -17.81 4.02 -9.92
CA GLN A 157 -18.71 4.43 -8.83
C GLN A 157 -18.58 3.51 -7.61
N GLY A 158 -18.49 2.19 -7.82
CA GLY A 158 -18.29 1.24 -6.73
C GLY A 158 -16.92 1.34 -6.05
N LEU A 159 -15.88 1.78 -6.80
CA LEU A 159 -14.59 2.14 -6.20
C LEU A 159 -14.72 3.39 -5.32
N ILE A 160 -15.34 4.45 -5.84
CA ILE A 160 -15.53 5.72 -5.14
C ILE A 160 -16.33 5.52 -3.84
N GLU A 161 -17.39 4.72 -3.88
CA GLU A 161 -18.21 4.42 -2.68
C GLU A 161 -17.47 3.59 -1.63
N TRP A 162 -16.46 2.84 -2.05
CA TRP A 162 -15.65 2.02 -1.18
C TRP A 162 -14.55 2.83 -0.47
N LEU A 163 -14.05 3.90 -1.10
CA LEU A 163 -13.01 4.81 -0.61
C LEU A 163 -13.55 5.80 0.43
#